data_AF-A0AAX3RX75-F1
#
_entry.id   AF-A0AAX3RX75-F1
#
_cell.length_a   1.000
_cell.length_b   1.000
_cell.length_c   1.000
_cell.angle_alpha   90.00
_cell.angle_beta   90.00
_cell.angle_gamma   90.00
#
_symmetry.space_group_name_H-M   'P 1'
#
loop_
_entity.id
_entity.type
_entity.pdbx_description
1 polymer ?
#
loop_
_entity_poly.entity_id
_entity_poly.type
_entity_poly.pdbx_seq_one_letter_code
_entity_poly.pdbx_strand_id
1 'polypeptide(L)'
;MKRNRWWIILLLFLVFLPKTGFAHAYIVKSSPGENSELKNAPAQVEIEFNEPVEEGFHYIKVYNSNGDRVDTDKPEIKKDNHHIMTVKLKKNLPHDVYRAEWNAVSADGHPVSGVIPFSIGKADGGFSSQKAADSALNPGTAADRAILYTALSLFIGTVFFHLFWYKGKSEQLVKRTRRILTGSIAALGLALLLQLPIQTKANAGGGWGSAFQPGYIRETLFETAGGSIWIIQAALFVLLALSVIPAIRKNRFSSFGYWTAPLIFFFGLLLAKAFTGHAAVVEEKTVGILMDFLHLTSASIWVGGIAALVSLLSKEWRQPDKTLAWETVRRFSPWALTAVGVILFSGLLNGFFIIRSMDSLFHTAYGQALLVKSGLFVFMLVLGAIHFLLTRKQRRTGISRTLKAEWAIGIAVLITAAVFTSLPSPPEPAPEPFYQTKAIENGQSVSLSISPNQPGKNVFELRVTDHNGDPVKNIQQITLTVYKTGLSGSENKSTFTLKEKTKGVFQDQNLSINEIGNWKIKVHGLTGDFNEINIMFTKTN
;
A
#
# COMPACT_ATOMS: atom_id res chain seq x y z
N MET A 1 -16.89 -12.82 -37.62
CA MET A 1 -16.89 -11.64 -36.73
C MET A 1 -18.26 -11.53 -36.05
N LYS A 2 -18.36 -11.83 -34.75
CA LYS A 2 -19.48 -11.51 -33.82
C LYS A 2 -19.40 -12.46 -32.61
N ARG A 3 -18.39 -12.27 -31.74
CA ARG A 3 -18.35 -12.93 -30.41
C ARG A 3 -17.29 -12.24 -29.55
N ASN A 4 -17.58 -11.04 -29.03
CA ASN A 4 -16.77 -10.36 -28.01
C ASN A 4 -17.49 -9.11 -27.45
N ARG A 5 -18.71 -9.26 -26.92
CA ARG A 5 -19.42 -8.16 -26.23
C ARG A 5 -19.69 -8.42 -24.74
N TRP A 6 -19.36 -9.60 -24.23
CA TRP A 6 -19.60 -9.96 -22.82
C TRP A 6 -18.49 -9.52 -21.86
N TRP A 7 -17.27 -9.24 -22.36
CA TRP A 7 -16.15 -8.75 -21.52
C TRP A 7 -16.33 -7.30 -21.07
N ILE A 8 -17.08 -6.49 -21.82
CA ILE A 8 -17.34 -5.08 -21.49
C ILE A 8 -18.35 -4.97 -20.34
N ILE A 9 -19.26 -5.93 -20.21
CA ILE A 9 -20.28 -5.96 -19.14
C ILE A 9 -19.66 -6.40 -17.80
N LEU A 10 -18.59 -7.21 -17.82
CA LEU A 10 -17.85 -7.59 -16.62
C LEU A 10 -16.96 -6.46 -16.07
N LEU A 11 -16.54 -5.52 -16.92
CA LEU A 11 -15.79 -4.31 -16.55
C LEU A 11 -16.70 -3.23 -15.91
N LEU A 12 -18.01 -3.29 -16.12
CA LEU A 12 -18.97 -2.27 -15.68
C LEU A 12 -19.52 -2.47 -14.25
N PHE A 13 -19.13 -3.54 -13.55
CA PHE A 13 -19.60 -3.82 -12.18
C PHE A 13 -18.58 -3.51 -11.07
N LEU A 14 -17.48 -2.80 -11.36
CA LEU A 14 -16.40 -2.50 -10.41
C LEU A 14 -16.43 -1.06 -9.85
N VAL A 15 -17.59 -0.39 -9.89
CA VAL A 15 -17.76 0.92 -9.25
C VAL A 15 -18.47 0.72 -7.91
N PHE A 16 -17.68 0.37 -6.90
CA PHE A 16 -18.05 0.69 -5.52
C PHE A 16 -17.28 1.93 -5.07
N LEU A 17 -18.00 2.76 -4.33
CA LEU A 17 -17.68 4.13 -3.92
C LEU A 17 -16.25 4.29 -3.35
N PRO A 18 -15.61 5.46 -3.57
CA PRO A 18 -14.28 5.73 -3.02
C PRO A 18 -14.34 5.83 -1.50
N LYS A 19 -13.40 5.16 -0.84
CA LYS A 19 -13.01 5.44 0.54
C LYS A 19 -11.50 5.61 0.55
N THR A 20 -11.06 6.73 1.09
CA THR A 20 -9.66 7.08 1.35
C THR A 20 -9.01 6.00 2.22
N GLY A 21 -7.78 5.63 1.91
CA GLY A 21 -6.98 4.74 2.74
C GLY A 21 -5.51 4.93 2.46
N PHE A 22 -4.70 4.72 3.49
CA PHE A 22 -3.27 4.66 3.40
C PHE A 22 -2.83 3.21 3.34
N ALA A 23 -1.53 3.02 3.22
CA ALA A 23 -0.91 1.71 3.20
C ALA A 23 -0.48 1.23 4.58
N HIS A 24 -0.52 2.05 5.64
CA HIS A 24 -0.18 1.67 7.02
C HIS A 24 -0.85 2.61 8.01
N ALA A 25 -1.31 2.06 9.12
CA ALA A 25 -1.91 2.81 10.22
C ALA A 25 -0.86 3.51 11.06
N TYR A 26 -0.81 4.84 10.92
CA TYR A 26 -0.01 5.74 11.73
C TYR A 26 -0.91 6.48 12.73
N ILE A 27 -0.40 6.68 13.95
CA ILE A 27 -1.10 7.48 14.96
C ILE A 27 -1.17 8.93 14.47
N VAL A 28 -2.39 9.43 14.32
CA VAL A 28 -2.69 10.85 14.09
C VAL A 28 -2.83 11.57 15.42
N LYS A 29 -3.43 10.90 16.42
CA LYS A 29 -3.69 11.47 17.73
C LYS A 29 -3.84 10.37 18.79
N SER A 30 -3.45 10.70 20.02
CA SER A 30 -3.76 9.89 21.19
C SER A 30 -4.28 10.74 22.35
N SER A 31 -5.10 10.12 23.19
CA SER A 31 -5.55 10.67 24.46
C SER A 31 -5.51 9.54 25.50
N PRO A 32 -4.57 9.54 26.45
CA PRO A 32 -3.55 10.56 26.70
C PRO A 32 -2.57 10.77 25.55
N GLY A 33 -2.03 11.98 25.44
CA GLY A 33 -0.98 12.29 24.46
C GLY A 33 0.36 11.66 24.87
N GLU A 34 1.23 11.43 23.90
CA GLU A 34 2.59 10.98 24.16
C GLU A 34 3.32 11.97 25.10
N ASN A 35 3.92 11.45 26.17
CA ASN A 35 4.60 12.20 27.23
C ASN A 35 3.73 13.25 27.92
N SER A 36 2.39 13.11 27.87
CA SER A 36 1.48 14.03 28.54
C SER A 36 1.43 13.82 30.05
N GLU A 37 1.40 14.92 30.81
CA GLU A 37 1.21 14.93 32.27
C GLU A 37 -0.25 15.30 32.58
N LEU A 38 -0.99 14.36 33.17
CA LEU A 38 -2.39 14.53 33.52
C LEU A 38 -2.57 14.83 35.00
N LYS A 39 -3.45 15.79 35.32
CA LYS A 39 -3.79 16.07 36.73
C LYS A 39 -4.64 14.98 37.37
N ASN A 40 -5.48 14.31 36.59
CA ASN A 40 -6.42 13.30 37.04
C ASN A 40 -6.32 12.07 36.13
N ALA A 41 -6.64 10.90 36.68
CA ALA A 41 -6.69 9.67 35.91
C ALA A 41 -7.72 9.76 34.76
N PRO A 42 -7.33 9.46 33.51
CA PRO A 42 -8.26 9.43 32.39
C PRO A 42 -9.18 8.20 32.50
N ALA A 43 -10.39 8.28 31.97
CA ALA A 43 -11.32 7.14 31.99
C ALA A 43 -10.92 6.03 31.01
N GLN A 44 -10.22 6.38 29.94
CA GLN A 44 -9.81 5.48 28.87
C GLN A 44 -8.55 6.00 28.18
N VAL A 45 -7.86 5.10 27.48
CA VAL A 45 -6.92 5.46 26.42
C VAL A 45 -7.64 5.37 25.09
N GLU A 46 -7.45 6.37 24.24
CA GLU A 46 -7.98 6.47 22.88
C GLU A 46 -6.82 6.76 21.91
N ILE A 47 -6.75 6.00 20.81
CA ILE A 47 -5.76 6.15 19.75
C ILE A 47 -6.51 6.28 18.43
N GLU A 48 -6.20 7.33 17.67
CA GLU A 48 -6.76 7.64 16.35
C GLU A 48 -5.69 7.48 15.27
N PHE A 49 -6.03 6.74 14.21
CA PHE A 49 -5.16 6.41 13.10
C PHE A 49 -5.56 7.15 11.81
N ASN A 50 -4.61 7.34 10.90
CA ASN A 50 -4.85 7.97 9.58
C ASN A 50 -5.67 7.07 8.63
N GLU A 51 -5.81 5.79 8.95
CA GLU A 51 -6.62 4.81 8.23
C GLU A 51 -7.41 3.91 9.17
N PRO A 52 -8.45 3.21 8.68
CA PRO A 52 -9.13 2.19 9.46
C PRO A 52 -8.19 1.05 9.87
N VAL A 53 -8.38 0.52 11.07
CA VAL A 53 -7.73 -0.72 11.53
C VAL A 53 -8.70 -1.90 11.47
N GLU A 54 -8.16 -3.10 11.34
CA GLU A 54 -8.95 -4.34 11.30
C GLU A 54 -9.40 -4.78 12.71
N GLU A 55 -10.50 -5.53 12.77
CA GLU A 55 -11.05 -6.04 14.03
C GLU A 55 -10.18 -7.12 14.67
N GLY A 56 -9.47 -7.92 13.88
CA GLY A 56 -8.53 -8.91 14.39
C GLY A 56 -7.24 -8.29 14.93
N PHE A 57 -6.72 -8.87 16.01
CA PHE A 57 -5.42 -8.58 16.60
C PHE A 57 -5.22 -7.16 17.13
N HIS A 58 -6.29 -6.44 17.45
CA HIS A 58 -6.17 -5.12 18.07
C HIS A 58 -6.08 -5.23 19.60
N TYR A 59 -5.16 -4.48 20.21
CA TYR A 59 -5.14 -4.30 21.66
C TYR A 59 -4.55 -2.98 22.10
N ILE A 60 -4.97 -2.54 23.29
CA ILE A 60 -4.27 -1.54 24.09
C ILE A 60 -4.13 -2.11 25.50
N LYS A 61 -2.89 -2.29 25.95
CA LYS A 61 -2.52 -2.78 27.27
C LYS A 61 -1.83 -1.65 28.01
N VAL A 62 -2.31 -1.32 29.20
CA VAL A 62 -1.78 -0.17 29.96
C VAL A 62 -1.10 -0.68 31.22
N TYR A 63 0.16 -0.31 31.38
CA TYR A 63 1.00 -0.72 32.51
C TYR A 63 1.42 0.48 33.34
N ASN A 64 1.51 0.31 34.66
CA ASN A 64 2.11 1.28 35.58
C ASN A 64 3.64 1.09 35.68
N SER A 65 4.33 1.86 36.53
CA SER A 65 5.79 1.75 36.69
C SER A 65 6.25 0.42 37.30
N ASN A 66 5.40 -0.21 38.12
CA ASN A 66 5.65 -1.54 38.70
C ASN A 66 5.46 -2.69 37.69
N GLY A 67 4.94 -2.42 36.49
CA GLY A 67 4.62 -3.42 35.49
C GLY A 67 3.25 -4.09 35.66
N ASP A 68 2.40 -3.58 36.57
CA ASP A 68 1.03 -4.05 36.73
C ASP A 68 0.13 -3.54 35.61
N ARG A 69 -0.76 -4.41 35.12
CA ARG A 69 -1.77 -4.05 34.13
C ARG A 69 -2.93 -3.28 34.77
N VAL A 70 -3.22 -2.08 34.26
CA VAL A 70 -4.21 -1.13 34.81
C VAL A 70 -5.40 -0.83 33.89
N ASP A 71 -5.54 -1.54 32.77
CA ASP A 71 -6.71 -1.49 31.88
C ASP A 71 -7.76 -2.58 32.20
N THR A 72 -8.90 -2.54 31.50
CA THR A 72 -10.01 -3.50 31.64
C THR A 72 -9.91 -4.74 30.75
N ASP A 73 -8.83 -4.91 29.99
CA ASP A 73 -8.61 -6.01 29.03
C ASP A 73 -9.74 -6.18 28.00
N LYS A 74 -10.31 -5.06 27.58
CA LYS A 74 -11.39 -4.98 26.59
C LYS A 74 -11.11 -3.84 25.62
N PRO A 75 -10.11 -4.01 24.72
CA PRO A 75 -9.93 -3.06 23.65
C PRO A 75 -11.15 -3.09 22.72
N GLU A 76 -11.52 -1.93 22.20
CA GLU A 76 -12.66 -1.77 21.29
C GLU A 76 -12.26 -0.83 20.16
N ILE A 77 -12.60 -1.20 18.92
CA ILE A 77 -12.63 -0.28 17.78
C ILE A 77 -14.02 0.35 17.72
N LYS A 78 -14.09 1.69 17.58
CA LYS A 78 -15.39 2.38 17.50
C LYS A 78 -16.15 1.94 16.24
N LYS A 79 -17.37 1.41 16.42
CA LYS A 79 -18.25 0.91 15.33
C LYS A 79 -18.51 1.95 14.23
N ASP A 80 -18.66 3.21 14.61
CA ASP A 80 -18.95 4.30 13.66
C ASP A 80 -17.67 4.91 13.06
N ASN A 81 -16.50 4.59 13.62
CA ASN A 81 -15.22 5.09 13.14
C ASN A 81 -14.07 4.11 13.44
N HIS A 82 -13.77 3.25 12.47
CA HIS A 82 -12.73 2.22 12.57
C HIS A 82 -11.30 2.77 12.61
N HIS A 83 -11.12 4.10 12.56
CA HIS A 83 -9.83 4.75 12.81
C HIS A 83 -9.52 4.88 14.30
N ILE A 84 -10.48 4.60 15.20
CA ILE A 84 -10.32 4.87 16.62
C ILE A 84 -10.38 3.57 17.42
N MET A 85 -9.28 3.27 18.12
CA MET A 85 -9.18 2.20 19.10
C MET A 85 -9.20 2.77 20.53
N THR A 86 -9.89 2.10 21.44
CA THR A 86 -10.03 2.52 22.83
C THR A 86 -9.85 1.37 23.80
N VAL A 87 -9.40 1.65 25.03
CA VAL A 87 -9.50 0.73 26.16
C VAL A 87 -9.82 1.50 27.44
N LYS A 88 -10.74 0.99 28.25
CA LYS A 88 -11.08 1.60 29.54
C LYS A 88 -9.99 1.31 30.56
N LEU A 89 -9.77 2.29 31.44
CA LEU A 89 -8.84 2.16 32.57
C LEU A 89 -9.57 1.79 33.85
N LYS A 90 -8.86 1.13 34.77
CA LYS A 90 -9.35 0.93 36.14
C LYS A 90 -9.55 2.29 36.82
N LYS A 91 -10.52 2.37 37.73
CA LYS A 91 -10.82 3.61 38.48
C LYS A 91 -9.70 3.92 39.48
N ASN A 92 -9.55 5.20 39.81
CA ASN A 92 -8.65 5.70 40.87
C ASN A 92 -7.19 5.30 40.69
N LEU A 93 -6.66 5.44 39.47
CA LEU A 93 -5.24 5.24 39.22
C LEU A 93 -4.40 6.25 40.04
N PRO A 94 -3.36 5.78 40.76
CA PRO A 94 -2.50 6.65 41.55
C PRO A 94 -1.68 7.62 40.68
N HIS A 95 -0.98 8.55 41.33
CA HIS A 95 0.05 9.31 40.64
C HIS A 95 1.22 8.40 40.30
N ASP A 96 1.52 8.25 39.01
CA ASP A 96 2.56 7.35 38.50
C ASP A 96 2.84 7.67 37.02
N VAL A 97 3.87 7.03 36.46
CA VAL A 97 4.08 6.94 35.01
C VAL A 97 3.40 5.69 34.48
N TYR A 98 2.76 5.83 33.34
CA TYR A 98 2.04 4.77 32.63
C TYR A 98 2.56 4.62 31.21
N ARG A 99 2.46 3.41 30.68
CA ARG A 99 2.69 3.14 29.25
C ARG A 99 1.51 2.39 28.67
N ALA A 100 0.97 2.90 27.58
CA ALA A 100 -0.03 2.20 26.77
C ALA A 100 0.69 1.51 25.61
N GLU A 101 0.88 0.20 25.73
CA GLU A 101 1.35 -0.67 24.67
C GLU A 101 0.18 -1.02 23.76
N TRP A 102 0.32 -0.84 22.46
CA TRP A 102 -0.77 -1.06 21.51
C TRP A 102 -0.32 -1.86 20.29
N ASN A 103 -1.26 -2.57 19.68
CA ASN A 103 -1.11 -3.28 18.43
C ASN A 103 -2.40 -3.15 17.62
N ALA A 104 -2.27 -3.02 16.32
CA ALA A 104 -3.38 -3.02 15.38
C ALA A 104 -2.93 -3.62 14.05
N VAL A 105 -3.87 -4.12 13.25
CA VAL A 105 -3.60 -4.50 11.86
C VAL A 105 -4.15 -3.40 10.96
N SER A 106 -3.28 -2.86 10.12
CA SER A 106 -3.57 -1.82 9.14
C SER A 106 -4.55 -2.34 8.09
N ALA A 107 -5.27 -1.45 7.39
CA ALA A 107 -6.23 -1.85 6.36
C ALA A 107 -5.58 -2.63 5.20
N ASP A 108 -4.27 -2.51 5.04
CA ASP A 108 -3.48 -3.17 4.01
C ASP A 108 -2.97 -4.58 4.44
N GLY A 109 -3.25 -4.97 5.69
CA GLY A 109 -2.92 -6.25 6.29
C GLY A 109 -1.58 -6.31 7.01
N HIS A 110 -0.86 -5.19 7.20
CA HIS A 110 0.36 -5.16 7.99
C HIS A 110 0.11 -4.81 9.47
N PRO A 111 0.69 -5.55 10.42
CA PRO A 111 0.62 -5.21 11.82
C PRO A 111 1.49 -3.99 12.14
N VAL A 112 0.93 -3.11 12.96
CA VAL A 112 1.60 -1.95 13.53
C VAL A 112 1.48 -2.01 15.05
N SER A 113 2.52 -1.59 15.75
CA SER A 113 2.56 -1.59 17.21
C SER A 113 3.39 -0.43 17.72
N GLY A 114 3.17 -0.06 18.98
CA GLY A 114 3.91 1.01 19.60
C GLY A 114 3.61 1.15 21.08
N VAL A 115 4.22 2.17 21.69
CA VAL A 115 4.08 2.47 23.10
C VAL A 115 3.82 3.97 23.26
N ILE A 116 2.80 4.33 24.04
CA ILE A 116 2.48 5.72 24.37
C ILE A 116 2.73 5.92 25.87
N PRO A 117 3.87 6.53 26.26
CA PRO A 117 4.09 6.94 27.65
C PRO A 117 3.21 8.14 28.03
N PHE A 118 2.70 8.17 29.26
CA PHE A 118 2.02 9.31 29.89
C PHE A 118 2.14 9.25 31.42
N SER A 119 1.85 10.32 32.15
CA SER A 119 1.86 10.33 33.62
C SER A 119 0.58 10.89 34.22
N ILE A 120 0.28 10.48 35.45
CA ILE A 120 -0.74 11.08 36.30
C ILE A 120 -0.02 11.75 37.47
N GLY A 121 -0.21 13.06 37.65
CA GLY A 121 0.54 13.86 38.61
C GLY A 121 2.00 14.12 38.19
N LYS A 122 2.75 14.79 39.08
CA LYS A 122 4.20 14.98 38.90
C LYS A 122 4.90 13.66 39.16
N ALA A 123 5.38 13.03 38.10
CA ALA A 123 6.10 11.78 38.21
C ALA A 123 7.60 12.03 38.27
N ASP A 124 8.21 11.65 39.40
CA ASP A 124 9.66 11.69 39.59
C ASP A 124 10.26 10.35 39.13
N GLY A 125 10.20 10.09 37.83
CA GLY A 125 10.70 8.86 37.22
C GLY A 125 10.44 8.79 35.72
N GLY A 126 11.39 8.26 34.94
CA GLY A 126 11.26 8.08 33.50
C GLY A 126 11.22 6.60 33.13
N PHE A 127 10.41 6.22 32.15
CA PHE A 127 10.60 4.94 31.47
C PHE A 127 11.90 5.02 30.65
N SER A 128 12.72 3.97 30.70
CA SER A 128 13.79 3.86 29.71
C SER A 128 13.13 3.78 28.33
N SER A 129 13.46 4.70 27.44
CA SER A 129 13.03 4.67 26.04
C SER A 129 13.46 3.33 25.43
N GLN A 130 12.57 2.35 25.40
CA GLN A 130 12.63 1.34 24.36
C GLN A 130 12.14 2.05 23.11
N LYS A 131 13.08 2.36 22.22
CA LYS A 131 12.76 2.71 20.83
C LYS A 131 11.70 1.72 20.36
N ALA A 132 10.50 2.22 20.01
CA ALA A 132 9.57 1.43 19.24
C ALA A 132 10.36 0.84 18.09
N ALA A 133 10.37 -0.49 17.96
CA ALA A 133 11.14 -1.14 16.91
C ALA A 133 10.64 -0.54 15.58
N ASP A 134 11.48 0.26 14.92
CA ASP A 134 11.26 0.65 13.52
C ASP A 134 10.82 -0.62 12.80
N SER A 135 9.58 -0.66 12.30
CA SER A 135 8.95 -1.87 11.78
C SER A 135 9.88 -2.57 10.80
N ALA A 136 10.64 -3.51 11.33
CA ALA A 136 11.80 -4.05 10.67
C ALA A 136 11.31 -4.96 9.55
N LEU A 137 12.08 -5.02 8.46
CA LEU A 137 11.90 -5.99 7.39
C LEU A 137 11.46 -7.34 7.97
N ASN A 138 10.33 -7.89 7.51
CA ASN A 138 9.93 -9.24 7.88
C ASN A 138 10.52 -10.24 6.86
N PRO A 139 11.68 -10.87 7.16
CA PRO A 139 12.37 -11.74 6.20
C PRO A 139 11.52 -12.97 5.84
N GLY A 140 10.64 -13.42 6.73
CA GLY A 140 9.71 -14.53 6.45
C GLY A 140 8.73 -14.16 5.34
N THR A 141 8.09 -12.99 5.46
CA THR A 141 7.18 -12.46 4.43
C THR A 141 7.90 -12.21 3.11
N ALA A 142 9.10 -11.63 3.15
CA ALA A 142 9.88 -11.38 1.93
C ALA A 142 10.28 -12.68 1.23
N ALA A 143 10.73 -13.70 1.97
CA ALA A 143 11.08 -15.00 1.41
C ALA A 143 9.87 -15.72 0.81
N ASP A 144 8.74 -15.72 1.51
CA ASP A 144 7.49 -16.31 1.03
C ASP A 144 7.01 -15.66 -0.28
N ARG A 145 6.99 -14.33 -0.34
CA ARG A 145 6.62 -13.57 -1.55
C ARG A 145 7.60 -13.82 -2.71
N ALA A 146 8.89 -13.97 -2.43
CA ALA A 146 9.88 -14.30 -3.46
C ALA A 146 9.60 -15.69 -4.07
N ILE A 147 9.24 -16.68 -3.24
CA ILE A 147 8.82 -18.01 -3.70
C ILE A 147 7.55 -17.89 -4.55
N LEU A 148 6.53 -17.18 -4.05
CA LEU A 148 5.26 -16.96 -4.72
C LEU A 148 5.45 -16.34 -6.11
N TYR A 149 6.12 -15.18 -6.21
CA TYR A 149 6.30 -14.47 -7.48
C TYR A 149 7.16 -15.25 -8.48
N THR A 150 8.18 -15.97 -8.00
CA THR A 150 8.99 -16.84 -8.85
C THR A 150 8.16 -18.00 -9.39
N ALA A 151 7.34 -18.64 -8.55
CA ALA A 151 6.50 -19.76 -8.93
C ALA A 151 5.39 -19.34 -9.91
N LEU A 152 4.75 -18.19 -9.69
CA LEU A 152 3.78 -17.59 -10.61
C LEU A 152 4.41 -17.35 -12.00
N SER A 153 5.59 -16.73 -12.02
CA SER A 153 6.35 -16.45 -13.25
C SER A 153 6.72 -17.74 -13.99
N LEU A 154 7.30 -18.72 -13.30
CA LEU A 154 7.68 -20.00 -13.90
C LEU A 154 6.48 -20.75 -14.47
N PHE A 155 5.34 -20.75 -13.77
CA PHE A 155 4.12 -21.39 -14.24
C PHE A 155 3.64 -20.75 -15.54
N ILE A 156 3.31 -19.45 -15.53
CA ILE A 156 2.70 -18.80 -16.69
C ILE A 156 3.66 -18.70 -17.88
N GLY A 157 4.95 -18.47 -17.62
CA GLY A 157 5.99 -18.47 -18.65
C GLY A 157 6.09 -19.81 -19.37
N THR A 158 6.02 -20.92 -18.63
CA THR A 158 6.06 -22.27 -19.21
C THR A 158 4.79 -22.58 -20.02
N VAL A 159 3.62 -22.15 -19.53
CA VAL A 159 2.35 -22.33 -20.25
C VAL A 159 2.35 -21.53 -21.55
N PHE A 160 2.72 -20.24 -21.49
CA PHE A 160 2.73 -19.36 -22.67
C PHE A 160 3.79 -19.78 -23.68
N PHE A 161 4.92 -20.32 -23.23
CA PHE A 161 5.92 -20.91 -24.10
C PHE A 161 5.34 -21.97 -25.02
N HIS A 162 4.52 -22.90 -24.50
CA HIS A 162 3.91 -23.95 -25.31
C HIS A 162 2.68 -23.54 -26.10
N LEU A 163 1.92 -22.55 -25.61
CA LEU A 163 0.71 -22.06 -26.30
C LEU A 163 1.03 -21.10 -27.44
N PHE A 164 2.06 -20.26 -27.30
CA PHE A 164 2.26 -19.11 -28.19
C PHE A 164 3.64 -19.05 -28.86
N TRP A 165 4.71 -19.50 -28.20
CA TRP A 165 6.07 -19.18 -28.66
C TRP A 165 6.76 -20.37 -29.35
N TYR A 166 6.75 -21.55 -28.73
CA TYR A 166 7.46 -22.72 -29.22
C TYR A 166 6.60 -23.62 -30.11
N LYS A 167 7.15 -24.04 -31.25
CA LYS A 167 6.47 -24.92 -32.24
C LYS A 167 7.23 -26.21 -32.57
N GLY A 168 8.34 -26.49 -31.88
CA GLY A 168 9.11 -27.71 -32.12
C GLY A 168 8.51 -28.95 -31.46
N LYS A 169 9.10 -30.12 -31.73
CA LYS A 169 8.75 -31.39 -31.08
C LYS A 169 10.01 -31.99 -30.45
N SER A 170 9.98 -32.26 -29.15
CA SER A 170 11.11 -32.83 -28.41
C SER A 170 10.62 -33.56 -27.15
N GLU A 171 10.97 -34.84 -26.99
CA GLU A 171 10.58 -35.63 -25.82
C GLU A 171 11.28 -35.16 -24.53
N GLN A 172 12.53 -34.71 -24.65
CA GLN A 172 13.28 -34.21 -23.49
C GLN A 172 12.68 -32.89 -22.98
N LEU A 173 12.14 -32.09 -23.88
CA LEU A 173 11.40 -30.87 -23.55
C LEU A 173 10.12 -31.19 -22.76
N VAL A 174 9.40 -32.27 -23.12
CA VAL A 174 8.21 -32.73 -22.39
C VAL A 174 8.55 -33.04 -20.92
N LYS A 175 9.63 -33.80 -20.69
CA LYS A 175 10.09 -34.13 -19.32
C LYS A 175 10.45 -32.88 -18.50
N ARG A 176 11.17 -31.92 -19.09
CA ARG A 176 11.53 -30.65 -18.42
C ARG A 176 10.31 -29.77 -18.15
N THR A 177 9.40 -29.67 -19.12
CA THR A 177 8.14 -28.92 -18.98
C THR A 177 7.31 -29.46 -17.82
N ARG A 178 7.15 -30.79 -17.75
CA ARG A 178 6.45 -31.43 -16.62
C ARG A 178 7.12 -31.07 -15.30
N ARG A 179 8.45 -31.19 -15.19
CA ARG A 179 9.19 -30.87 -13.96
C ARG A 179 9.01 -29.41 -13.53
N ILE A 180 9.10 -28.46 -14.46
CA ILE A 180 8.94 -27.04 -14.17
C ILE A 180 7.49 -26.75 -13.72
N LEU A 181 6.48 -27.26 -14.44
CA LEU A 181 5.08 -27.05 -14.06
C LEU A 181 4.73 -27.68 -12.71
N THR A 182 5.17 -28.92 -12.45
CA THR A 182 4.94 -29.54 -11.14
C THR A 182 5.69 -28.82 -10.03
N GLY A 183 6.93 -28.38 -10.30
CA GLY A 183 7.73 -27.62 -9.36
C GLY A 183 7.12 -26.25 -9.04
N SER A 184 6.61 -25.54 -10.06
CA SER A 184 5.94 -24.25 -9.85
C SER A 184 4.63 -24.41 -9.10
N ILE A 185 3.81 -25.43 -9.40
CA ILE A 185 2.58 -25.70 -8.62
C ILE A 185 2.91 -26.07 -7.16
N ALA A 186 3.94 -26.89 -6.93
CA ALA A 186 4.38 -27.24 -5.59
C ALA A 186 4.90 -26.01 -4.82
N ALA A 187 5.68 -25.14 -5.47
CA ALA A 187 6.18 -23.91 -4.87
C ALA A 187 5.06 -22.90 -4.57
N LEU A 188 4.05 -22.78 -5.45
CA LEU A 188 2.84 -21.99 -5.18
C LEU A 188 2.08 -22.51 -3.96
N GLY A 189 1.88 -23.83 -3.88
CA GLY A 189 1.21 -24.45 -2.73
C GLY A 189 2.00 -24.28 -1.44
N LEU A 190 3.33 -24.39 -1.49
CA LEU A 190 4.20 -24.14 -0.34
C LEU A 190 4.11 -22.68 0.13
N ALA A 191 4.17 -21.71 -0.79
CA ALA A 191 4.05 -20.29 -0.44
C ALA A 191 2.69 -20.00 0.22
N LEU A 192 1.59 -20.46 -0.38
CA LEU A 192 0.26 -20.27 0.22
C LEU A 192 0.14 -20.96 1.59
N LEU A 193 0.73 -22.14 1.77
CA LEU A 193 0.73 -22.83 3.06
C LEU A 193 1.52 -22.08 4.14
N LEU A 194 2.65 -21.47 3.77
CA LEU A 194 3.50 -20.72 4.70
C LEU A 194 2.97 -19.32 5.00
N GLN A 195 2.23 -18.71 4.06
CA GLN A 195 1.68 -17.36 4.19
C GLN A 195 0.81 -17.21 5.43
N LEU A 196 -0.07 -18.19 5.72
CA LEU A 196 -0.98 -18.13 6.87
C LEU A 196 -0.23 -18.06 8.22
N PRO A 197 0.63 -19.01 8.60
CA PRO A 197 1.36 -18.92 9.87
C PRO A 197 2.31 -17.72 9.94
N ILE A 198 2.90 -17.28 8.82
CA ILE A 198 3.72 -16.05 8.80
C ILE A 198 2.88 -14.82 9.14
N GLN A 199 1.68 -14.71 8.55
CA GLN A 199 0.76 -13.61 8.80
C GLN A 199 0.19 -13.65 10.22
N THR A 200 -0.27 -14.83 10.70
CA THR A 200 -0.74 -15.02 12.07
C THR A 200 0.30 -14.61 13.10
N LYS A 201 1.56 -15.03 12.90
CA LYS A 201 2.68 -14.64 13.76
C LYS A 201 2.86 -13.14 13.80
N ALA A 202 2.87 -12.51 12.63
CA ALA A 202 3.10 -11.07 12.50
C ALA A 202 1.98 -10.28 13.19
N ASN A 203 0.72 -10.66 12.96
CA ASN A 203 -0.45 -10.00 13.53
C ASN A 203 -0.51 -10.12 15.05
N ALA A 204 -0.13 -11.29 15.60
CA ALA A 204 -0.12 -11.54 17.03
C ALA A 204 1.01 -10.79 17.79
N GLY A 205 2.00 -10.23 17.11
CA GLY A 205 3.17 -9.60 17.75
C GLY A 205 4.03 -10.57 18.57
N GLY A 206 3.92 -11.88 18.32
CA GLY A 206 4.52 -12.94 19.13
C GLY A 206 5.60 -13.76 18.42
N GLY A 207 6.22 -14.69 19.16
CA GLY A 207 7.12 -15.69 18.60
C GLY A 207 6.39 -16.74 17.74
N TRP A 208 7.13 -17.67 17.13
CA TRP A 208 6.52 -18.73 16.27
C TRP A 208 5.46 -19.59 16.98
N GLY A 209 5.43 -19.62 18.32
CA GLY A 209 4.34 -20.26 19.06
C GLY A 209 2.97 -19.66 18.77
N SER A 210 2.84 -18.34 18.53
CA SER A 210 1.56 -17.69 18.21
C SER A 210 1.04 -18.08 16.83
N ALA A 211 1.93 -18.36 15.88
CA ALA A 211 1.60 -18.72 14.49
C ALA A 211 0.66 -19.93 14.37
N PHE A 212 0.73 -20.84 15.34
CA PHE A 212 0.02 -22.12 15.34
C PHE A 212 -1.09 -22.20 16.40
N GLN A 213 -1.37 -21.10 17.11
CA GLN A 213 -2.47 -21.09 18.09
C GLN A 213 -3.82 -21.10 17.36
N PRO A 214 -4.74 -22.03 17.68
CA PRO A 214 -6.03 -22.13 16.99
C PRO A 214 -6.86 -20.85 17.05
N GLY A 215 -6.81 -20.13 18.18
CA GLY A 215 -7.49 -18.84 18.35
C GLY A 215 -6.99 -17.78 17.36
N TYR A 216 -5.68 -17.58 17.30
CA TYR A 216 -5.06 -16.61 16.38
C TYR A 216 -5.19 -17.03 14.90
N ILE A 217 -5.17 -18.32 14.58
CA ILE A 217 -5.46 -18.78 13.22
C ILE A 217 -6.90 -18.41 12.83
N ARG A 218 -7.87 -18.66 13.72
CA ARG A 218 -9.28 -18.31 13.48
C ARG A 218 -9.43 -16.80 13.29
N GLU A 219 -8.84 -16.01 14.18
CA GLU A 219 -8.84 -14.54 14.12
C GLU A 219 -8.21 -14.04 12.82
N THR A 220 -7.07 -14.61 12.42
CA THR A 220 -6.45 -14.30 11.12
C THR A 220 -7.41 -14.60 9.97
N LEU A 221 -7.99 -15.80 9.91
CA LEU A 221 -8.82 -16.22 8.79
C LEU A 221 -10.12 -15.43 8.63
N PHE A 222 -10.74 -15.02 9.74
CA PHE A 222 -12.11 -14.50 9.74
C PHE A 222 -12.25 -13.05 10.20
N GLU A 223 -11.26 -12.50 10.89
CA GLU A 223 -11.30 -11.15 11.47
C GLU A 223 -10.26 -10.22 10.82
N THR A 224 -9.55 -10.70 9.78
CA THR A 224 -8.63 -9.91 8.94
C THR A 224 -8.99 -9.99 7.46
N ALA A 225 -8.78 -8.90 6.70
CA ALA A 225 -9.00 -8.92 5.26
C ALA A 225 -8.02 -9.88 4.57
N GLY A 226 -6.76 -9.91 5.04
CA GLY A 226 -5.72 -10.80 4.54
C GLY A 226 -6.10 -12.29 4.62
N GLY A 227 -6.67 -12.73 5.74
CA GLY A 227 -7.10 -14.11 5.90
C GLY A 227 -8.30 -14.48 5.03
N SER A 228 -9.28 -13.58 4.89
CA SER A 228 -10.43 -13.81 4.00
C SER A 228 -9.98 -13.99 2.53
N ILE A 229 -9.01 -13.19 2.08
CA ILE A 229 -8.43 -13.31 0.74
C ILE A 229 -7.57 -14.57 0.61
N TRP A 230 -6.84 -14.95 1.65
CA TRP A 230 -6.09 -16.21 1.68
C TRP A 230 -6.99 -17.42 1.45
N ILE A 231 -8.20 -17.46 2.03
CA ILE A 231 -9.19 -18.54 1.78
C ILE A 231 -9.54 -18.61 0.30
N ILE A 232 -9.79 -17.46 -0.34
CA ILE A 232 -10.08 -17.38 -1.78
C ILE A 232 -8.87 -17.87 -2.60
N GLN A 233 -7.66 -17.45 -2.24
CA GLN A 233 -6.43 -17.88 -2.90
C GLN A 233 -6.19 -19.38 -2.76
N ALA A 234 -6.42 -19.96 -1.58
CA ALA A 234 -6.31 -21.39 -1.33
C ALA A 234 -7.31 -22.19 -2.19
N ALA A 235 -8.57 -21.75 -2.27
CA ALA A 235 -9.59 -22.37 -3.12
C ALA A 235 -9.21 -22.31 -4.60
N LEU A 236 -8.79 -21.13 -5.10
CA LEU A 236 -8.32 -20.94 -6.47
C LEU A 236 -7.07 -21.77 -6.78
N PHE A 237 -6.16 -21.91 -5.83
CA PHE A 237 -4.98 -22.76 -5.99
C PHE A 237 -5.35 -24.24 -6.09
N VAL A 238 -6.27 -24.75 -5.27
CA VAL A 238 -6.74 -26.14 -5.38
C VAL A 238 -7.35 -26.38 -6.77
N LEU A 239 -8.19 -25.45 -7.24
CA LEU A 239 -8.79 -25.52 -8.57
C LEU A 239 -7.75 -25.46 -9.70
N LEU A 240 -6.72 -24.60 -9.55
CA LEU A 240 -5.58 -24.54 -10.45
C LEU A 240 -4.82 -25.88 -10.46
N ALA A 241 -4.44 -26.39 -9.30
CA ALA A 241 -3.67 -27.63 -9.16
C ALA A 241 -4.41 -28.82 -9.78
N LEU A 242 -5.71 -28.95 -9.52
CA LEU A 242 -6.54 -30.02 -10.09
C LEU A 242 -6.71 -29.88 -11.61
N SER A 243 -6.97 -28.66 -12.10
CA SER A 243 -7.21 -28.41 -13.53
C SER A 243 -5.96 -28.61 -14.40
N VAL A 244 -4.75 -28.51 -13.82
CA VAL A 244 -3.47 -28.74 -14.53
C VAL A 244 -3.16 -30.24 -14.72
N ILE A 245 -3.71 -31.13 -13.89
CA ILE A 245 -3.41 -32.58 -13.92
C ILE A 245 -3.63 -33.20 -15.32
N PRO A 246 -4.75 -32.99 -16.02
CA PRO A 246 -4.98 -33.59 -17.33
C PRO A 246 -3.98 -33.11 -18.39
N ALA A 247 -3.61 -31.82 -18.36
CA ALA A 247 -2.62 -31.24 -19.28
C ALA A 247 -1.25 -31.92 -19.10
N ILE A 248 -0.82 -32.12 -17.84
CA ILE A 248 0.45 -32.77 -17.50
C ILE A 248 0.43 -34.27 -17.81
N ARG A 249 -0.60 -35.00 -17.36
CA ARG A 249 -0.66 -36.47 -17.54
C ARG A 249 -0.71 -36.87 -19.02
N LYS A 250 -1.42 -36.10 -19.84
CA LYS A 250 -1.58 -36.37 -21.27
C LYS A 250 -0.54 -35.67 -22.16
N ASN A 251 0.42 -34.93 -21.56
CA ASN A 251 1.43 -34.13 -22.26
C ASN A 251 0.82 -33.17 -23.32
N ARG A 252 -0.36 -32.60 -23.06
CA ARG A 252 -1.11 -31.74 -24.00
C ARG A 252 -0.77 -30.26 -23.80
N PHE A 253 0.52 -29.92 -23.76
CA PHE A 253 0.98 -28.57 -23.40
C PHE A 253 0.62 -27.46 -24.40
N SER A 254 0.45 -27.77 -25.68
CA SER A 254 0.07 -26.77 -26.70
C SER A 254 -1.44 -26.70 -26.97
N SER A 255 -2.27 -27.39 -26.20
CA SER A 255 -3.72 -27.45 -26.43
C SER A 255 -4.48 -26.47 -25.55
N PHE A 256 -5.07 -25.44 -26.16
CA PHE A 256 -5.90 -24.46 -25.44
C PHE A 256 -7.00 -25.08 -24.59
N GLY A 257 -7.66 -26.14 -25.07
CA GLY A 257 -8.75 -26.79 -24.33
C GLY A 257 -8.33 -27.37 -22.97
N TYR A 258 -7.08 -27.77 -22.82
CA TYR A 258 -6.53 -28.25 -21.54
C TYR A 258 -6.06 -27.11 -20.62
N TRP A 259 -5.87 -25.90 -21.17
CA TRP A 259 -5.33 -24.75 -20.45
C TRP A 259 -6.36 -23.66 -20.12
N THR A 260 -7.58 -23.72 -20.66
CA THR A 260 -8.63 -22.74 -20.36
C THR A 260 -8.91 -22.63 -18.86
N ALA A 261 -9.24 -23.73 -18.19
CA ALA A 261 -9.52 -23.74 -16.75
C ALA A 261 -8.29 -23.36 -15.90
N PRO A 262 -7.09 -23.93 -16.11
CA PRO A 262 -5.88 -23.47 -15.41
C PRO A 262 -5.60 -21.98 -15.56
N LEU A 263 -5.78 -21.40 -16.75
CA LEU A 263 -5.55 -19.98 -16.96
C LEU A 263 -6.57 -19.12 -16.21
N ILE A 264 -7.83 -19.51 -16.19
CA ILE A 264 -8.87 -18.80 -15.41
C ILE A 264 -8.49 -18.78 -13.92
N PHE A 265 -8.13 -19.92 -13.34
CA PHE A 265 -7.76 -19.98 -11.92
C PHE A 265 -6.43 -19.28 -11.62
N PHE A 266 -5.46 -19.35 -12.54
CA PHE A 266 -4.19 -18.63 -12.39
C PHE A 266 -4.39 -17.10 -12.38
N PHE A 267 -5.15 -16.56 -13.35
CA PHE A 267 -5.43 -15.12 -13.37
C PHE A 267 -6.37 -14.71 -12.23
N GLY A 268 -7.30 -15.58 -11.81
CA GLY A 268 -8.07 -15.38 -10.60
C GLY A 268 -7.19 -15.28 -9.35
N LEU A 269 -6.14 -16.11 -9.24
CA LEU A 269 -5.19 -16.08 -8.13
C LEU A 269 -4.38 -14.77 -8.11
N LEU A 270 -3.93 -14.29 -9.29
CA LEU A 270 -3.27 -12.99 -9.42
C LEU A 270 -4.20 -11.84 -9.05
N LEU A 271 -5.47 -11.89 -9.47
CA LEU A 271 -6.46 -10.89 -9.13
C LEU A 271 -6.73 -10.88 -7.62
N ALA A 272 -6.92 -12.06 -7.01
CA ALA A 272 -7.06 -12.18 -5.56
C ALA A 272 -5.84 -11.62 -4.82
N LYS A 273 -4.62 -11.83 -5.34
CA LYS A 273 -3.41 -11.22 -4.76
C LYS A 273 -3.44 -9.69 -4.82
N ALA A 274 -4.00 -9.10 -5.88
CA ALA A 274 -4.09 -7.64 -6.03
C ALA A 274 -5.07 -6.99 -5.03
N PHE A 275 -5.98 -7.77 -4.42
CA PHE A 275 -6.82 -7.30 -3.30
C PHE A 275 -6.07 -7.24 -1.96
N THR A 276 -4.76 -7.55 -1.91
CA THR A 276 -3.95 -7.50 -0.68
C THR A 276 -2.81 -6.49 -0.79
N GLY A 277 -2.46 -5.85 0.32
CA GLY A 277 -1.37 -4.87 0.40
C GLY A 277 -1.75 -3.49 -0.13
N HIS A 278 -0.74 -2.62 -0.31
CA HIS A 278 -0.91 -1.19 -0.56
C HIS A 278 -1.82 -0.82 -1.74
N ALA A 279 -1.86 -1.66 -2.78
CA ALA A 279 -2.70 -1.41 -3.95
C ALA A 279 -4.22 -1.46 -3.66
N ALA A 280 -4.63 -2.18 -2.60
CA ALA A 280 -6.02 -2.36 -2.23
C ALA A 280 -6.57 -1.22 -1.34
N VAL A 281 -5.69 -0.35 -0.88
CA VAL A 281 -6.00 0.67 0.13
C VAL A 281 -5.78 2.10 -0.35
N VAL A 282 -5.21 2.31 -1.55
CA VAL A 282 -5.14 3.64 -2.18
C VAL A 282 -6.53 4.27 -2.34
N GLU A 283 -6.57 5.60 -2.45
CA GLU A 283 -7.81 6.39 -2.61
C GLU A 283 -8.73 5.82 -3.71
N GLU A 284 -8.16 5.53 -4.88
CA GLU A 284 -8.85 4.92 -6.00
C GLU A 284 -8.61 3.40 -6.02
N LYS A 285 -9.24 2.68 -5.07
CA LYS A 285 -9.03 1.23 -4.86
C LYS A 285 -9.12 0.40 -6.14
N THR A 286 -10.13 0.64 -6.97
CA THR A 286 -10.30 -0.08 -8.24
C THR A 286 -9.13 0.13 -9.18
N VAL A 287 -8.60 1.36 -9.26
CA VAL A 287 -7.43 1.67 -10.09
C VAL A 287 -6.19 0.99 -9.51
N GLY A 288 -5.96 1.10 -8.19
CA GLY A 288 -4.83 0.45 -7.52
C GLY A 288 -4.80 -1.06 -7.75
N ILE A 289 -5.92 -1.74 -7.47
CA ILE A 289 -6.07 -3.19 -7.66
C ILE A 289 -5.85 -3.58 -9.12
N LEU A 290 -6.45 -2.86 -10.07
CA LEU A 290 -6.28 -3.14 -11.50
C LEU A 290 -4.83 -2.97 -11.94
N MET A 291 -4.17 -1.91 -11.50
CA MET A 291 -2.78 -1.64 -11.84
C MET A 291 -1.84 -2.68 -11.24
N ASP A 292 -2.06 -3.10 -10.00
CA ASP A 292 -1.27 -4.20 -9.40
C ASP A 292 -1.51 -5.53 -10.12
N PHE A 293 -2.75 -5.88 -10.43
CA PHE A 293 -3.07 -7.07 -11.22
C PHE A 293 -2.37 -7.06 -12.60
N LEU A 294 -2.43 -5.93 -13.31
CA LEU A 294 -1.77 -5.75 -14.61
C LEU A 294 -0.23 -5.80 -14.48
N HIS A 295 0.32 -5.21 -13.42
CA HIS A 295 1.74 -5.22 -13.11
C HIS A 295 2.23 -6.65 -12.86
N LEU A 296 1.59 -7.38 -11.95
CA LEU A 296 1.93 -8.77 -11.59
C LEU A 296 1.77 -9.70 -12.79
N THR A 297 0.70 -9.55 -13.56
CA THR A 297 0.48 -10.33 -14.79
C THR A 297 1.60 -10.13 -15.80
N SER A 298 1.94 -8.86 -16.07
CA SER A 298 2.96 -8.50 -17.05
C SER A 298 4.36 -8.93 -16.60
N ALA A 299 4.70 -8.71 -15.32
CA ALA A 299 5.95 -9.16 -14.73
C ALA A 299 6.10 -10.68 -14.81
N SER A 300 5.03 -11.43 -14.49
CA SER A 300 5.03 -12.89 -14.55
C SER A 300 5.22 -13.42 -15.97
N ILE A 301 4.58 -12.81 -16.97
CA ILE A 301 4.74 -13.21 -18.38
C ILE A 301 6.15 -12.89 -18.89
N TRP A 302 6.70 -11.72 -18.54
CA TRP A 302 8.03 -11.31 -19.03
C TRP A 302 9.16 -12.11 -18.38
N VAL A 303 9.24 -12.11 -17.05
CA VAL A 303 10.28 -12.85 -16.31
C VAL A 303 10.12 -14.36 -16.52
N GLY A 304 8.87 -14.85 -16.47
CA GLY A 304 8.54 -16.24 -16.76
C GLY A 304 8.90 -16.66 -18.17
N GLY A 305 8.68 -15.79 -19.16
CA GLY A 305 9.02 -16.07 -20.54
C GLY A 305 10.53 -16.19 -20.76
N ILE A 306 11.32 -15.31 -20.15
CA ILE A 306 12.78 -15.43 -20.16
C ILE A 306 13.22 -16.72 -19.46
N ALA A 307 12.63 -17.05 -18.31
CA ALA A 307 12.91 -18.30 -17.61
C ALA A 307 12.61 -19.54 -18.47
N ALA A 308 11.50 -19.52 -19.22
CA ALA A 308 11.15 -20.57 -20.17
C ALA A 308 12.18 -20.64 -21.31
N LEU A 309 12.57 -19.51 -21.91
CA LEU A 309 13.61 -19.48 -22.94
C LEU A 309 14.96 -20.04 -22.43
N VAL A 310 15.35 -19.71 -21.20
CA VAL A 310 16.60 -20.21 -20.60
C VAL A 310 16.55 -21.70 -20.31
N SER A 311 15.46 -22.18 -19.72
CA SER A 311 15.35 -23.56 -19.21
C SER A 311 14.94 -24.56 -20.30
N LEU A 312 14.03 -24.17 -21.19
CA LEU A 312 13.41 -25.02 -22.19
C LEU A 312 14.08 -24.94 -23.56
N LEU A 313 14.62 -23.78 -23.95
CA LEU A 313 15.25 -23.56 -25.28
C LEU A 313 16.76 -23.84 -25.30
N SER A 314 17.33 -24.28 -24.17
CA SER A 314 18.79 -24.42 -23.99
C SER A 314 19.47 -25.38 -24.96
N LYS A 315 18.76 -26.39 -25.50
CA LYS A 315 19.32 -27.36 -26.45
C LYS A 315 19.30 -26.82 -27.86
N GLU A 316 18.25 -26.10 -28.24
CA GLU A 316 18.05 -25.46 -29.53
C GLU A 316 19.14 -24.42 -29.78
N TRP A 317 19.62 -23.73 -28.72
CA TRP A 317 20.80 -22.85 -28.81
C TRP A 317 22.12 -23.56 -29.11
N ARG A 318 22.22 -24.87 -28.87
CA ARG A 318 23.43 -25.68 -29.13
C ARG A 318 23.42 -26.33 -30.51
N GLN A 319 22.27 -26.34 -31.21
CA GLN A 319 22.18 -26.92 -32.53
C GLN A 319 22.90 -26.02 -33.57
N PRO A 320 23.48 -26.60 -34.64
CA PRO A 320 24.06 -25.82 -35.73
C PRO A 320 23.01 -24.89 -36.36
N ASP A 321 21.83 -25.42 -36.64
CA ASP A 321 20.64 -24.67 -37.02
C ASP A 321 19.93 -24.11 -35.78
N LYS A 322 19.91 -22.77 -35.68
CA LYS A 322 19.29 -22.04 -34.57
C LYS A 322 17.96 -21.40 -34.97
N THR A 323 17.39 -21.76 -36.13
CA THR A 323 16.18 -21.15 -36.68
C THR A 323 15.01 -21.27 -35.71
N LEU A 324 14.75 -22.46 -35.16
CA LEU A 324 13.68 -22.67 -34.19
C LEU A 324 13.87 -21.84 -32.91
N ALA A 325 15.10 -21.67 -32.44
CA ALA A 325 15.40 -20.84 -31.27
C ALA A 325 15.06 -19.37 -31.54
N TRP A 326 15.54 -18.83 -32.67
CA TRP A 326 15.26 -17.45 -33.07
C TRP A 326 13.79 -17.18 -33.37
N GLU A 327 13.08 -18.13 -33.99
CA GLU A 327 11.62 -18.01 -34.19
C GLU A 327 10.86 -17.94 -32.87
N THR A 328 11.29 -18.73 -31.88
CA THR A 328 10.68 -18.73 -30.54
C THR A 328 10.91 -17.37 -29.86
N VAL A 329 12.15 -16.84 -29.91
CA VAL A 329 12.46 -15.49 -29.40
C VAL A 329 11.66 -14.41 -30.13
N ARG A 330 11.52 -14.50 -31.45
CA ARG A 330 10.75 -13.54 -32.26
C ARG A 330 9.27 -13.53 -31.88
N ARG A 331 8.68 -14.68 -31.55
CA ARG A 331 7.28 -14.78 -31.07
C ARG A 331 7.12 -14.29 -29.63
N PHE A 332 8.14 -14.42 -28.79
CA PHE A 332 8.14 -13.87 -27.43
C PHE A 332 8.31 -12.34 -27.41
N SER A 333 9.08 -11.77 -28.34
CA SER A 333 9.47 -10.35 -28.32
C SER A 333 8.31 -9.35 -28.21
N PRO A 334 7.17 -9.49 -28.93
CA PRO A 334 6.03 -8.58 -28.75
C PRO A 334 5.39 -8.68 -27.37
N TRP A 335 5.34 -9.88 -26.77
CA TRP A 335 4.81 -10.06 -25.42
C TRP A 335 5.70 -9.39 -24.38
N ALA A 336 7.02 -9.52 -24.51
CA ALA A 336 7.97 -8.85 -23.65
C ALA A 336 7.84 -7.31 -23.75
N LEU A 337 7.74 -6.77 -24.97
CA LEU A 337 7.58 -5.32 -25.17
C LEU A 337 6.26 -4.79 -24.59
N THR A 338 5.14 -5.48 -24.81
CA THR A 338 3.86 -5.11 -24.21
C THR A 338 3.90 -5.19 -22.69
N ALA A 339 4.49 -6.27 -22.13
CA ALA A 339 4.63 -6.43 -20.69
C ALA A 339 5.47 -5.30 -20.07
N VAL A 340 6.58 -4.93 -20.70
CA VAL A 340 7.40 -3.78 -20.29
C VAL A 340 6.59 -2.49 -20.27
N GLY A 341 5.83 -2.20 -21.33
CA GLY A 341 4.99 -1.00 -21.41
C GLY A 341 3.94 -0.96 -20.30
N VAL A 342 3.28 -2.09 -20.02
CA VAL A 342 2.29 -2.19 -18.94
C VAL A 342 2.95 -2.06 -17.57
N ILE A 343 4.12 -2.68 -17.32
CA ILE A 343 4.88 -2.57 -16.07
C ILE A 343 5.31 -1.13 -15.81
N LEU A 344 5.80 -0.42 -16.83
CA LEU A 344 6.16 1.00 -16.73
C LEU A 344 4.95 1.85 -16.35
N PHE A 345 3.85 1.68 -17.07
CA PHE A 345 2.63 2.46 -16.83
C PHE A 345 2.04 2.19 -15.44
N SER A 346 1.84 0.92 -15.07
CA SER A 346 1.29 0.55 -13.76
C SER A 346 2.25 0.88 -12.62
N GLY A 347 3.56 0.73 -12.82
CA GLY A 347 4.58 1.05 -11.84
C GLY A 347 4.68 2.54 -11.53
N LEU A 348 4.64 3.40 -12.56
CA LEU A 348 4.64 4.86 -12.38
C LEU A 348 3.39 5.34 -11.66
N LEU A 349 2.22 4.79 -12.04
CA LEU A 349 0.94 5.17 -11.45
C LEU A 349 0.85 4.71 -9.98
N ASN A 350 1.24 3.47 -9.66
CA ASN A 350 1.30 3.00 -8.27
C ASN A 350 2.34 3.79 -7.45
N GLY A 351 3.50 4.10 -8.03
CA GLY A 351 4.53 4.90 -7.39
C GLY A 351 4.05 6.31 -7.04
N PHE A 352 3.30 6.95 -7.94
CA PHE A 352 2.70 8.27 -7.72
C PHE A 352 1.73 8.30 -6.53
N PHE A 353 0.90 7.26 -6.38
CA PHE A 353 -0.06 7.21 -5.27
C PHE A 353 0.58 6.90 -3.91
N ILE A 354 1.68 6.15 -3.89
CA ILE A 354 2.30 5.69 -2.64
C ILE A 354 3.45 6.60 -2.17
N ILE A 355 4.26 7.13 -3.10
CA ILE A 355 5.39 8.00 -2.76
C ILE A 355 4.98 9.46 -2.93
N ARG A 356 4.53 10.06 -1.82
CA ARG A 356 4.05 11.45 -1.78
C ARG A 356 5.17 12.50 -1.70
N SER A 357 6.41 12.11 -1.39
CA SER A 357 7.55 13.04 -1.32
C SER A 357 8.84 12.48 -1.94
N MET A 358 9.65 13.35 -2.53
CA MET A 358 10.98 12.98 -3.04
C MET A 358 11.95 12.63 -1.91
N ASP A 359 11.80 13.25 -0.73
CA ASP A 359 12.63 12.94 0.43
C ASP A 359 12.44 11.47 0.87
N SER A 360 11.18 11.01 0.92
CA SER A 360 10.85 9.63 1.26
C SER A 360 11.48 8.63 0.30
N LEU A 361 11.72 8.99 -0.97
CA LEU A 361 12.33 8.12 -1.97
C LEU A 361 13.81 7.80 -1.65
N PHE A 362 14.55 8.76 -1.10
CA PHE A 362 16.00 8.61 -0.87
C PHE A 362 16.35 8.21 0.57
N HIS A 363 15.53 8.61 1.56
CA HIS A 363 15.86 8.47 2.97
C HIS A 363 15.07 7.36 3.70
N THR A 364 14.10 6.71 3.05
CA THR A 364 13.38 5.57 3.64
C THR A 364 13.86 4.23 3.06
N ALA A 365 13.79 3.17 3.86
CA ALA A 365 14.08 1.81 3.40
C ALA A 365 13.18 1.40 2.22
N TYR A 366 11.91 1.82 2.24
CA TYR A 366 10.95 1.61 1.16
C TYR A 366 11.40 2.26 -0.15
N GLY A 367 11.76 3.55 -0.09
CA GLY A 367 12.26 4.31 -1.24
C GLY A 367 13.56 3.73 -1.82
N GLN A 368 14.51 3.37 -0.95
CA GLN A 368 15.77 2.76 -1.36
C GLN A 368 15.58 1.40 -2.04
N ALA A 369 14.69 0.54 -1.50
CA ALA A 369 14.35 -0.73 -2.14
C ALA A 369 13.71 -0.53 -3.52
N LEU A 370 12.86 0.50 -3.68
CA LEU A 370 12.30 0.87 -4.98
C LEU A 370 13.36 1.37 -5.96
N LEU A 371 14.34 2.16 -5.51
CA LEU A 371 15.45 2.64 -6.35
C LEU A 371 16.30 1.46 -6.85
N VAL A 372 16.63 0.51 -5.98
CA VAL A 372 17.34 -0.72 -6.37
C VAL A 372 16.53 -1.52 -7.41
N LYS A 373 15.23 -1.72 -7.16
CA LYS A 373 14.33 -2.40 -8.11
C LYS A 373 14.29 -1.69 -9.46
N SER A 374 14.21 -0.36 -9.44
CA SER A 374 14.16 0.48 -10.64
C SER A 374 15.46 0.42 -11.44
N GLY A 375 16.62 0.45 -10.76
CA GLY A 375 17.93 0.29 -11.38
C GLY A 375 18.10 -1.08 -12.04
N LEU A 376 17.73 -2.17 -11.35
CA LEU A 376 17.75 -3.52 -11.91
C LEU A 376 16.81 -3.64 -13.12
N PHE A 377 15.62 -3.04 -13.04
CA PHE A 377 14.66 -3.01 -14.14
C PHE A 377 15.22 -2.27 -15.36
N VAL A 378 15.83 -1.10 -15.19
CA VAL A 378 16.49 -0.36 -16.29
C VAL A 378 17.59 -1.20 -16.94
N PHE A 379 18.41 -1.88 -16.14
CA PHE A 379 19.45 -2.77 -16.68
C PHE A 379 18.86 -3.93 -17.49
N MET A 380 17.76 -4.51 -17.00
CA MET A 380 17.01 -5.55 -17.70
C MET A 380 16.40 -5.03 -19.02
N LEU A 381 15.89 -3.80 -19.04
CA LEU A 381 15.41 -3.16 -20.27
C LEU A 381 16.51 -2.98 -21.32
N VAL A 382 17.72 -2.58 -20.90
CA VAL A 382 18.86 -2.43 -21.81
C VAL A 382 19.21 -3.77 -22.44
N LEU A 383 19.28 -4.85 -21.64
CA LEU A 383 19.52 -6.21 -22.16
C LEU A 383 18.42 -6.67 -23.12
N GLY A 384 17.16 -6.46 -22.76
CA GLY A 384 16.01 -6.79 -23.60
C GLY A 384 16.01 -6.03 -24.93
N ALA A 385 16.36 -4.73 -24.91
CA ALA A 385 16.52 -3.92 -26.11
C ALA A 385 17.65 -4.43 -27.01
N ILE A 386 18.80 -4.81 -26.42
CA ILE A 386 19.90 -5.44 -27.15
C ILE A 386 19.42 -6.74 -27.82
N HIS A 387 18.73 -7.62 -27.10
CA HIS A 387 18.23 -8.88 -27.69
C HIS A 387 17.18 -8.64 -28.77
N PHE A 388 16.32 -7.65 -28.61
CA PHE A 388 15.34 -7.26 -29.63
C PHE A 388 16.03 -6.81 -30.93
N LEU A 389 17.05 -5.95 -30.83
CA LEU A 389 17.84 -5.50 -31.97
C LEU A 389 18.64 -6.65 -32.61
N LEU A 390 19.21 -7.55 -31.81
CA LEU A 390 19.91 -8.75 -32.30
C LEU A 390 18.98 -9.71 -33.03
N THR A 391 17.74 -9.87 -32.55
CA THR A 391 16.69 -10.69 -33.20
C THR A 391 16.35 -10.14 -34.58
N ARG A 392 16.30 -8.82 -34.76
CA ARG A 392 16.07 -8.18 -36.07
C ARG A 392 17.22 -8.38 -37.05
N LYS A 393 18.47 -8.48 -36.57
CA LYS A 393 19.67 -8.62 -37.42
C LYS A 393 20.06 -10.06 -37.75
N GLN A 394 19.26 -11.08 -37.35
CA GLN A 394 19.46 -12.51 -37.66
C GLN A 394 20.91 -13.01 -37.50
N ARG A 395 21.60 -12.61 -36.42
CA ARG A 395 23.01 -13.01 -36.22
C ARG A 395 23.13 -14.52 -35.94
N ARG A 396 24.17 -15.16 -36.47
CA ARG A 396 24.52 -16.59 -36.24
C ARG A 396 24.93 -16.92 -34.79
N THR A 397 25.13 -15.90 -33.96
CA THR A 397 25.59 -16.00 -32.56
C THR A 397 24.44 -16.33 -31.60
N GLY A 398 24.60 -17.33 -30.74
CA GLY A 398 23.63 -17.63 -29.70
C GLY A 398 23.65 -16.59 -28.56
N ILE A 399 22.48 -16.32 -27.98
CA ILE A 399 22.30 -15.33 -26.89
C ILE A 399 22.12 -16.00 -25.52
N SER A 400 22.46 -17.29 -25.39
CA SER A 400 22.14 -18.09 -24.20
C SER A 400 22.79 -17.58 -22.91
N ARG A 401 24.01 -17.03 -22.97
CA ARG A 401 24.70 -16.46 -21.79
C ARG A 401 24.03 -15.16 -21.34
N THR A 402 23.69 -14.28 -22.27
CA THR A 402 23.03 -13.01 -21.96
C THR A 402 21.59 -13.19 -21.50
N LEU A 403 20.86 -14.19 -22.03
CA LEU A 403 19.54 -14.59 -21.53
C LEU A 403 19.59 -15.10 -20.08
N LYS A 404 20.63 -15.86 -19.72
CA LYS A 404 20.83 -16.32 -18.33
C LYS A 404 21.11 -15.15 -17.39
N ALA A 405 21.90 -14.16 -17.83
CA ALA A 405 22.14 -12.95 -17.06
C ALA A 405 20.83 -12.16 -16.86
N GLU A 406 20.07 -11.94 -17.93
CA GLU A 406 18.76 -11.28 -17.87
C GLU A 406 17.77 -12.00 -16.95
N TRP A 407 17.75 -13.35 -16.98
CA TRP A 407 16.94 -14.14 -16.07
C TRP A 407 17.38 -13.97 -14.60
N ALA A 408 18.68 -13.99 -14.32
CA ALA A 408 19.19 -13.78 -12.96
C ALA A 408 18.82 -12.39 -12.43
N ILE A 409 18.87 -11.36 -13.27
CA ILE A 409 18.41 -10.01 -12.94
C ILE A 409 16.90 -10.02 -12.70
N GLY A 410 16.11 -10.69 -13.54
CA GLY A 410 14.67 -10.84 -13.34
C GLY A 410 14.32 -11.47 -11.99
N ILE A 411 15.06 -12.51 -11.56
CA ILE A 411 14.91 -13.09 -10.22
C ILE A 411 15.29 -12.08 -9.13
N ALA A 412 16.37 -11.32 -9.29
CA ALA A 412 16.75 -10.26 -8.36
C ALA A 412 15.67 -9.17 -8.26
N VAL A 413 15.01 -8.79 -9.38
CA VAL A 413 13.86 -7.87 -9.38
C VAL A 413 12.68 -8.44 -8.59
N LEU A 414 12.36 -9.72 -8.74
CA LEU A 414 11.28 -10.36 -7.98
C LEU A 414 11.59 -10.42 -6.48
N ILE A 415 12.84 -10.73 -6.10
CA ILE A 415 13.27 -10.73 -4.70
C ILE A 415 13.22 -9.31 -4.12
N THR A 416 13.72 -8.31 -4.85
CA THR A 416 13.68 -6.91 -4.40
C THR A 416 12.23 -6.43 -4.29
N ALA A 417 11.33 -6.85 -5.19
CA ALA A 417 9.90 -6.57 -5.07
C ALA A 417 9.26 -7.23 -3.83
N ALA A 418 9.68 -8.47 -3.51
CA ALA A 418 9.21 -9.16 -2.31
C ALA A 418 9.66 -8.47 -1.01
N VAL A 419 10.91 -7.98 -0.97
CA VAL A 419 11.44 -7.16 0.12
C VAL A 419 10.69 -5.82 0.21
N PHE A 420 10.63 -5.09 -0.91
CA PHE A 420 9.96 -3.79 -1.02
C PHE A 420 8.52 -3.82 -0.52
N THR A 421 7.74 -4.82 -0.93
CA THR A 421 6.34 -4.93 -0.51
C THR A 421 6.17 -5.37 0.95
N SER A 422 7.21 -5.91 1.59
CA SER A 422 7.19 -6.32 3.00
C SER A 422 7.65 -5.23 3.97
N LEU A 423 8.08 -4.08 3.45
CA LEU A 423 8.47 -2.92 4.23
C LEU A 423 7.27 -2.02 4.49
N PRO A 424 7.27 -1.27 5.59
CA PRO A 424 6.28 -0.24 5.79
C PRO A 424 6.32 0.80 4.68
N SER A 425 5.16 1.26 4.21
CA SER A 425 5.07 2.41 3.32
C SER A 425 5.57 3.64 4.06
N PRO A 426 6.25 4.59 3.39
CA PRO A 426 6.76 5.80 4.05
C PRO A 426 5.65 6.51 4.84
N PRO A 427 5.94 7.04 6.05
CA PRO A 427 5.00 7.90 6.74
C PRO A 427 4.72 9.15 5.88
N GLU A 428 3.55 9.74 6.06
CA GLU A 428 3.27 11.02 5.41
C GLU A 428 4.31 12.07 5.84
N PRO A 429 4.74 12.96 4.92
CA PRO A 429 5.49 14.13 5.33
C PRO A 429 4.67 14.91 6.37
N ALA A 430 5.36 15.48 7.36
CA ALA A 430 4.71 16.31 8.36
C ALA A 430 3.89 17.40 7.65
N PRO A 431 2.63 17.63 8.04
CA PRO A 431 1.78 18.55 7.33
C PRO A 431 2.34 19.97 7.45
N GLU A 432 2.62 20.58 6.31
CA GLU A 432 3.13 21.94 6.27
C GLU A 432 2.02 22.91 6.65
N PRO A 433 2.29 23.89 7.53
CA PRO A 433 1.35 24.95 7.82
C PRO A 433 0.92 25.64 6.52
N PHE A 434 -0.38 25.79 6.31
CA PHE A 434 -0.88 26.59 5.21
C PHE A 434 -0.67 28.06 5.55
N TYR A 435 -0.05 28.82 4.64
CA TYR A 435 0.05 30.27 4.75
C TYR A 435 -0.18 30.90 3.36
N GLN A 436 -1.18 31.77 3.25
CA GLN A 436 -1.42 32.53 2.03
C GLN A 436 -1.85 33.94 2.37
N THR A 437 -1.27 34.92 1.69
CA THR A 437 -1.69 36.32 1.71
C THR A 437 -2.35 36.68 0.39
N LYS A 438 -3.48 37.38 0.45
CA LYS A 438 -4.15 37.92 -0.73
C LYS A 438 -4.48 39.40 -0.52
N ALA A 439 -4.29 40.19 -1.56
CA ALA A 439 -4.76 41.57 -1.58
C ALA A 439 -6.29 41.62 -1.70
N ILE A 440 -6.91 42.60 -1.06
CA ILE A 440 -8.32 42.97 -1.19
C ILE A 440 -8.43 44.40 -1.70
N GLU A 441 -9.65 44.86 -2.00
CA GLU A 441 -9.89 46.23 -2.43
C GLU A 441 -9.37 47.26 -1.39
N ASN A 442 -9.01 48.47 -1.84
CA ASN A 442 -8.44 49.55 -1.03
C ASN A 442 -6.99 49.33 -0.53
N GLY A 443 -6.22 48.44 -1.16
CA GLY A 443 -4.79 48.24 -0.87
C GLY A 443 -4.51 47.49 0.43
N GLN A 444 -5.52 46.91 1.05
CA GLN A 444 -5.38 46.04 2.22
C GLN A 444 -5.01 44.62 1.80
N SER A 445 -4.47 43.83 2.73
CA SER A 445 -4.17 42.42 2.50
C SER A 445 -4.63 41.54 3.66
N VAL A 446 -5.09 40.34 3.31
CA VAL A 446 -5.57 39.32 4.24
C VAL A 446 -4.62 38.13 4.18
N SER A 447 -3.98 37.83 5.29
CA SER A 447 -3.14 36.64 5.48
C SER A 447 -3.90 35.61 6.28
N LEU A 448 -4.01 34.39 5.75
CA LEU A 448 -4.58 33.23 6.44
C LEU A 448 -3.47 32.22 6.70
N SER A 449 -3.31 31.84 7.96
CA SER A 449 -2.44 30.76 8.42
C SER A 449 -3.28 29.64 9.05
N ILE A 450 -2.97 28.39 8.72
CA ILE A 450 -3.59 27.21 9.33
C ILE A 450 -2.48 26.25 9.74
N SER A 451 -2.42 25.88 11.03
CA SER A 451 -1.39 24.99 11.58
C SER A 451 -2.00 23.96 12.53
N PRO A 452 -1.60 22.67 12.49
CA PRO A 452 -0.59 22.08 11.60
C PRO A 452 -1.13 21.72 10.21
N ASN A 453 -2.34 22.15 9.84
CA ASN A 453 -2.95 21.91 8.52
C ASN A 453 -3.31 20.43 8.23
N GLN A 454 -3.78 19.72 9.25
CA GLN A 454 -4.08 18.28 9.19
C GLN A 454 -5.52 17.97 9.63
N PRO A 455 -6.08 16.77 9.36
CA PRO A 455 -7.34 16.37 9.94
C PRO A 455 -7.35 16.49 11.48
N GLY A 456 -8.39 17.08 12.04
CA GLY A 456 -8.53 17.33 13.46
C GLY A 456 -8.25 18.79 13.84
N LYS A 457 -7.58 18.98 14.98
CA LYS A 457 -7.51 20.30 15.63
C LYS A 457 -6.47 21.18 14.95
N ASN A 458 -6.94 22.27 14.34
CA ASN A 458 -6.11 23.28 13.70
C ASN A 458 -6.29 24.63 14.36
N VAL A 459 -5.21 25.39 14.41
CA VAL A 459 -5.21 26.82 14.72
C VAL A 459 -5.41 27.56 13.41
N PHE A 460 -6.49 28.32 13.31
CA PHE A 460 -6.74 29.26 12.21
C PHE A 460 -6.36 30.64 12.69
N GLU A 461 -5.41 31.28 12.03
CA GLU A 461 -4.99 32.66 12.32
C GLU A 461 -5.20 33.52 11.07
N LEU A 462 -5.90 34.64 11.23
CA LEU A 462 -6.11 35.63 10.19
C LEU A 462 -5.49 36.95 10.61
N ARG A 463 -4.76 37.58 9.69
CA ARG A 463 -4.26 38.95 9.83
C ARG A 463 -4.82 39.80 8.70
N VAL A 464 -5.29 40.99 9.04
CA VAL A 464 -5.75 41.98 8.07
C VAL A 464 -4.86 43.21 8.21
N THR A 465 -4.16 43.57 7.14
CA THR A 465 -3.20 44.68 7.11
C THR A 465 -3.58 45.69 6.04
N ASP A 466 -3.19 46.94 6.24
CA ASP A 466 -3.37 48.01 5.26
C ASP A 466 -2.23 48.05 4.23
N HIS A 467 -2.21 49.11 3.39
CA HIS A 467 -1.21 49.28 2.35
C HIS A 467 0.22 49.49 2.88
N ASN A 468 0.37 49.89 4.15
CA ASN A 468 1.66 50.05 4.82
C ASN A 468 2.08 48.78 5.59
N GLY A 469 1.22 47.76 5.63
CA GLY A 469 1.42 46.55 6.42
C GLY A 469 0.97 46.67 7.89
N ASP A 470 0.32 47.78 8.25
CA ASP A 470 -0.17 47.99 9.62
C ASP A 470 -1.50 47.26 9.83
N PRO A 471 -1.78 46.72 11.04
CA PRO A 471 -3.03 46.02 11.28
C PRO A 471 -4.25 46.94 11.17
N VAL A 472 -5.24 46.53 10.37
CA VAL A 472 -6.48 47.28 10.16
C VAL A 472 -7.25 47.38 11.47
N LYS A 473 -7.69 48.61 11.80
CA LYS A 473 -8.43 48.93 13.03
C LYS A 473 -9.94 48.75 12.80
N ASN A 474 -10.69 48.54 13.89
CA ASN A 474 -12.16 48.49 13.91
C ASN A 474 -12.81 47.28 13.18
N ILE A 475 -12.17 46.11 13.20
CA ILE A 475 -12.84 44.87 12.76
C ILE A 475 -13.74 44.37 13.90
N GLN A 476 -15.05 44.26 13.66
CA GLN A 476 -16.02 43.80 14.65
C GLN A 476 -16.11 42.28 14.72
N GLN A 477 -16.06 41.62 13.56
CA GLN A 477 -16.22 40.17 13.48
C GLN A 477 -15.48 39.62 12.27
N ILE A 478 -14.85 38.45 12.43
CA ILE A 478 -14.35 37.63 11.33
C ILE A 478 -14.93 36.23 11.45
N THR A 479 -15.60 35.79 10.39
CA THR A 479 -16.17 34.47 10.25
C THR A 479 -15.44 33.71 9.16
N LEU A 480 -15.05 32.46 9.46
CA LEU A 480 -14.54 31.52 8.48
C LEU A 480 -15.61 30.51 8.13
N THR A 481 -15.80 30.25 6.83
CA THR A 481 -16.56 29.10 6.34
C THR A 481 -15.64 28.19 5.53
N VAL A 482 -15.47 26.96 6.00
CA VAL A 482 -14.60 25.95 5.40
C VAL A 482 -15.47 24.98 4.59
N TYR A 483 -15.14 24.81 3.31
CA TYR A 483 -15.83 23.95 2.34
C TYR A 483 -14.89 22.83 1.89
N LYS A 484 -15.36 21.58 1.89
CA LYS A 484 -14.66 20.51 1.18
C LYS A 484 -14.90 20.63 -0.32
N THR A 485 -13.85 20.43 -1.11
CA THR A 485 -13.94 20.34 -2.57
C THR A 485 -13.54 18.95 -3.04
N GLY A 486 -14.48 18.21 -3.63
CA GLY A 486 -14.27 16.92 -4.27
C GLY A 486 -15.04 16.82 -5.59
N LEU A 487 -14.70 15.81 -6.41
CA LEU A 487 -15.29 15.57 -7.74
C LEU A 487 -16.81 15.35 -7.74
N SER A 488 -17.45 15.08 -6.60
CA SER A 488 -18.90 14.85 -6.49
C SER A 488 -19.70 15.94 -5.74
N GLY A 489 -19.12 17.11 -5.45
CA GLY A 489 -19.89 18.30 -5.07
C GLY A 489 -20.79 18.20 -3.82
N SER A 490 -20.47 17.39 -2.80
CA SER A 490 -21.26 17.36 -1.56
C SER A 490 -20.82 18.43 -0.54
N GLU A 491 -21.83 19.12 0.02
CA GLU A 491 -21.77 20.39 0.77
C GLU A 491 -21.42 20.26 2.27
N ASN A 492 -20.33 19.60 2.64
CA ASN A 492 -19.86 19.70 4.03
C ASN A 492 -19.20 21.07 4.23
N LYS A 493 -19.94 21.98 4.89
CA LYS A 493 -19.47 23.32 5.28
C LYS A 493 -19.49 23.48 6.80
N SER A 494 -18.42 24.06 7.35
CA SER A 494 -18.32 24.42 8.76
C SER A 494 -18.04 25.90 8.89
N THR A 495 -18.81 26.60 9.72
CA THR A 495 -18.68 28.05 9.93
C THR A 495 -18.36 28.33 11.39
N PHE A 496 -17.35 29.17 11.65
CA PHE A 496 -16.97 29.59 13.00
C PHE A 496 -16.38 31.00 12.99
N THR A 497 -16.41 31.68 14.15
CA THR A 497 -15.93 33.06 14.31
C THR A 497 -14.56 33.06 14.98
N LEU A 498 -13.63 33.85 14.45
CA LEU A 498 -12.31 34.05 15.06
C LEU A 498 -12.38 35.12 16.16
N LYS A 499 -11.55 34.95 17.19
CA LYS A 499 -11.45 35.91 18.30
C LYS A 499 -10.17 36.74 18.15
N GLU A 500 -10.25 38.03 18.43
CA GLU A 500 -9.06 38.87 18.46
C GLU A 500 -8.17 38.46 19.65
N LYS A 501 -6.94 38.04 19.34
CA LYS A 501 -5.95 37.57 20.34
C LYS A 501 -5.00 38.70 20.73
N THR A 502 -4.54 39.42 19.72
CA THR A 502 -3.70 40.60 19.79
C THR A 502 -4.14 41.54 18.67
N LYS A 503 -3.81 42.82 18.77
CA LYS A 503 -4.32 43.85 17.87
C LYS A 503 -4.17 43.47 16.39
N GLY A 504 -5.29 43.26 15.70
CA GLY A 504 -5.36 42.89 14.28
C GLY A 504 -4.95 41.45 13.93
N VAL A 505 -4.81 40.58 14.93
CA VAL A 505 -4.60 39.13 14.77
C VAL A 505 -5.78 38.38 15.37
N PHE A 506 -6.50 37.67 14.52
CA PHE A 506 -7.71 36.93 14.87
C PHE A 506 -7.42 35.45 14.80
N GLN A 507 -7.76 34.71 15.86
CA GLN A 507 -7.41 33.30 15.96
C GLN A 507 -8.51 32.50 16.64
N ASP A 508 -8.67 31.25 16.21
CA ASP A 508 -9.41 30.24 16.94
C ASP A 508 -8.86 28.83 16.66
N GLN A 509 -9.17 27.90 17.56
CA GLN A 509 -8.85 26.49 17.41
C GLN A 509 -10.11 25.72 17.03
N ASN A 510 -10.12 25.06 15.87
CA ASN A 510 -11.29 24.34 15.37
C ASN A 510 -10.94 22.98 14.75
N LEU A 511 -11.95 22.12 14.65
CA LEU A 511 -11.95 20.79 14.03
C LEU A 511 -12.55 20.80 12.61
N SER A 512 -12.78 21.97 12.00
CA SER A 512 -13.44 22.12 10.69
C SER A 512 -12.72 21.42 9.53
N ILE A 513 -11.42 21.13 9.66
CA ILE A 513 -10.69 20.24 8.74
C ILE A 513 -10.67 18.87 9.41
N ASN A 514 -11.61 18.01 9.07
CA ASN A 514 -11.80 16.70 9.71
C ASN A 514 -11.32 15.53 8.84
N GLU A 515 -10.86 15.79 7.62
CA GLU A 515 -10.39 14.79 6.68
C GLU A 515 -9.40 15.41 5.67
N ILE A 516 -8.65 14.55 4.99
CA ILE A 516 -7.70 14.95 3.95
C ILE A 516 -8.46 15.31 2.67
N GLY A 517 -7.97 16.31 1.96
CA GLY A 517 -8.52 16.73 0.68
C GLY A 517 -8.32 18.19 0.39
N ASN A 518 -8.90 18.65 -0.72
CA ASN A 518 -8.89 20.05 -1.11
C ASN A 518 -9.99 20.80 -0.37
N TRP A 519 -9.66 21.95 0.19
CA TRP A 519 -10.59 22.78 0.94
C TRP A 519 -10.60 24.21 0.39
N LYS A 520 -11.78 24.81 0.37
CA LYS A 520 -11.93 26.26 0.17
C LYS A 520 -12.28 26.89 1.52
N ILE A 521 -11.61 27.98 1.88
CA ILE A 521 -11.92 28.74 3.10
C ILE A 521 -12.43 30.12 2.68
N LYS A 522 -13.70 30.40 2.94
CA LYS A 522 -14.26 31.74 2.83
C LYS A 522 -13.98 32.50 4.11
N VAL A 523 -13.37 33.65 3.99
CA VAL A 523 -13.27 34.66 5.04
C VAL A 523 -14.35 35.69 4.80
N HIS A 524 -15.16 35.95 5.82
CA HIS A 524 -16.14 37.03 5.86
C HIS A 524 -15.87 37.91 7.09
N GLY A 525 -15.42 39.14 6.87
CA GLY A 525 -15.13 40.12 7.92
C GLY A 525 -16.08 41.31 7.86
N LEU A 526 -16.49 41.82 9.03
CA LEU A 526 -17.29 43.03 9.17
C LEU A 526 -16.50 44.10 9.93
N THR A 527 -16.41 45.29 9.35
CA THR A 527 -15.76 46.46 9.98
C THR A 527 -16.80 47.36 10.67
N GLY A 528 -16.34 48.23 11.57
CA GLY A 528 -17.20 49.19 12.27
C GLY A 528 -17.88 50.21 11.35
N ASP A 529 -17.34 50.40 10.14
CA ASP A 529 -17.89 51.27 9.10
C ASP A 529 -18.80 50.50 8.12
N PHE A 530 -19.22 49.29 8.47
CA PHE A 530 -20.05 48.38 7.67
C PHE A 530 -19.46 47.93 6.33
N ASN A 531 -18.15 48.09 6.12
CA ASN A 531 -17.46 47.47 4.97
C ASN A 531 -17.28 45.97 5.22
N GLU A 532 -17.47 45.18 4.15
CA GLU A 532 -17.30 43.73 4.16
C GLU A 532 -15.95 43.32 3.57
N ILE A 533 -15.28 42.37 4.24
CA ILE A 533 -14.12 41.65 3.71
C ILE A 533 -14.63 40.28 3.27
N ASN A 534 -14.66 40.01 1.96
CA ASN A 534 -15.11 38.73 1.41
C ASN A 534 -14.01 38.13 0.52
N ILE A 535 -13.34 37.08 1.00
CA ILE A 535 -12.27 36.45 0.23
C ILE A 535 -12.24 34.93 0.36
N MET A 536 -11.90 34.26 -0.73
CA MET A 536 -11.77 32.81 -0.79
C MET A 536 -10.31 32.40 -0.86
N PHE A 537 -9.87 31.57 0.08
CA PHE A 537 -8.63 30.82 0.00
C PHE A 537 -8.90 29.43 -0.55
N THR A 538 -7.96 28.91 -1.33
CA THR A 538 -7.99 27.51 -1.77
C THR A 538 -6.76 26.84 -1.21
N LYS A 539 -7.00 25.79 -0.44
CA LYS A 539 -6.00 24.98 0.22
C LYS A 539 -6.05 23.58 -0.41
N THR A 540 -4.91 23.14 -0.92
CA THR A 540 -4.66 21.77 -1.37
C THR A 540 -3.84 21.07 -0.31
N ASN A 541 -4.27 19.88 0.13
CA ASN A 541 -3.47 18.97 0.97
C ASN A 541 -2.99 17.80 0.14
#